data_AF-A0AAV0IIM5-F1
#
_entry.id   AF-A0AAV0IIM5-F1
#
_cell.length_a   1.000
_cell.length_b   1.000
_cell.length_c   1.000
_cell.angle_alpha   90.00
_cell.angle_beta   90.00
_cell.angle_gamma   90.00
#
_symmetry.space_group_name_H-M   'P 1'
#
loop_
_entity.id
_entity.type
_entity.pdbx_description
1 polymer ?
#
loop_
_entity_poly.entity_id
_entity_poly.type
_entity_poly.pdbx_seq_one_letter_code
_entity_poly.pdbx_strand_id
1 'polypeptide(L)'
;MDALQSRRTEAISIAVAVVAIGAGTAYYLYITRKPKPKACLDPENFKEFKLVKRTQLSHNVAKFRFELPTPDSVLGLPIGQHMSCRGKDSVGEDVVKPYTPTTLDSDVGYFELVIKMYPQGRMSHHFRELQEGDYLAVKGPKGRFKYQPNQVKTFGMLAGGTGITPMFQVARAIMENPKDKTNVSLIYANVTFEDILLKVRLSFSLSFSHHIMFVSLSEGACLVCTISGFSFCRKS
;
A
#
# COMPACT_ATOMS: atom_id res chain seq x y z
N MET A 1 65.73 -31.60 -15.64
CA MET A 1 64.70 -30.89 -16.44
C MET A 1 63.57 -30.35 -15.55
N ASP A 2 63.78 -30.30 -14.23
CA ASP A 2 62.71 -30.32 -13.23
C ASP A 2 62.32 -28.92 -12.72
N ALA A 3 63.25 -27.96 -12.76
CA ALA A 3 63.03 -26.57 -12.34
C ALA A 3 62.05 -25.80 -13.26
N LEU A 4 62.04 -26.13 -14.56
CA LEU A 4 61.10 -25.56 -15.53
C LEU A 4 59.69 -26.12 -15.35
N GLN A 5 59.58 -27.38 -14.90
CA GLN A 5 58.31 -28.07 -14.66
C GLN A 5 57.63 -27.53 -13.40
N SER A 6 58.40 -27.31 -12.32
CA SER A 6 57.92 -26.71 -11.06
C SER A 6 57.38 -25.29 -11.23
N ARG A 7 58.10 -24.40 -11.94
CA ARG A 7 57.60 -23.03 -12.23
C ARG A 7 56.32 -23.02 -13.08
N ARG A 8 56.16 -24.01 -13.96
CA ARG A 8 54.96 -24.14 -14.81
C ARG A 8 53.76 -24.60 -13.98
N THR A 9 53.97 -25.51 -13.02
CA THR A 9 52.92 -25.95 -12.10
C THR A 9 52.46 -24.82 -11.18
N GLU A 10 53.38 -24.01 -10.65
CA GLU A 10 53.06 -22.82 -9.86
C GLU A 10 52.29 -21.76 -10.66
N ALA A 11 52.68 -21.52 -11.92
CA ALA A 11 51.96 -20.58 -12.78
C ALA A 11 50.52 -21.05 -13.09
N ILE A 12 50.32 -22.36 -13.30
CA ILE A 12 49.00 -22.93 -13.57
C ILE A 12 48.11 -22.86 -12.33
N SER A 13 48.62 -23.16 -11.13
CA SER A 13 47.84 -23.10 -9.90
C SER A 13 47.43 -21.66 -9.54
N ILE A 14 48.31 -20.67 -9.76
CA ILE A 14 47.96 -19.25 -9.61
C ILE A 14 46.89 -18.84 -10.62
N ALA A 15 47.01 -19.26 -11.89
CA ALA A 15 46.04 -18.93 -12.92
C ALA A 15 44.64 -19.49 -12.60
N VAL A 16 44.56 -20.74 -12.14
CA VAL A 16 43.28 -21.37 -11.75
C VAL A 16 42.65 -20.65 -10.55
N ALA A 17 43.45 -20.27 -9.55
CA ALA A 17 42.96 -19.53 -8.39
C ALA A 17 42.39 -18.16 -8.78
N VAL A 18 43.05 -17.43 -9.67
CA VAL A 18 42.57 -16.12 -10.16
C VAL A 18 41.26 -16.26 -10.93
N VAL A 19 41.14 -17.27 -11.79
CA VAL A 19 39.90 -17.53 -12.54
C VAL A 19 38.75 -17.91 -11.59
N ALA A 20 39.00 -18.76 -10.59
CA ALA A 20 37.99 -19.15 -9.62
C ALA A 20 37.51 -17.96 -8.77
N ILE A 21 38.42 -17.09 -8.33
CA ILE A 21 38.08 -15.88 -7.58
C ILE A 21 37.31 -14.90 -8.47
N GLY A 22 37.73 -14.70 -9.72
CA GLY A 22 37.05 -13.84 -10.69
C GLY A 22 35.63 -14.32 -11.01
N ALA A 23 35.46 -15.62 -11.24
CA ALA A 23 34.15 -16.21 -11.46
C ALA A 23 33.27 -16.15 -10.20
N GLY A 24 33.83 -16.44 -9.03
CA GLY A 24 33.12 -16.37 -7.75
C GLY A 24 32.67 -14.95 -7.41
N THR A 25 33.52 -13.94 -7.63
CA THR A 25 33.17 -12.53 -7.42
C THR A 25 32.16 -12.02 -8.45
N ALA A 26 32.28 -12.39 -9.72
CA ALA A 26 31.27 -12.07 -10.74
C ALA A 26 29.92 -12.72 -10.44
N TYR A 27 29.91 -13.99 -10.02
CA TYR A 27 28.70 -14.71 -9.62
C TYR A 27 28.08 -14.11 -8.36
N TYR A 28 28.89 -13.78 -7.35
CA TYR A 28 28.44 -13.07 -6.16
C TYR A 28 27.84 -11.69 -6.48
N LEU A 29 28.49 -10.92 -7.36
CA LEU A 29 27.97 -9.63 -7.84
C LEU A 29 26.68 -9.80 -8.66
N TYR A 30 26.57 -10.85 -9.47
CA TYR A 30 25.36 -11.16 -10.23
C TYR A 30 24.18 -11.51 -9.32
N ILE A 31 24.41 -12.32 -8.28
CA ILE A 31 23.35 -12.71 -7.32
C ILE A 31 22.97 -11.54 -6.39
N THR A 32 23.93 -10.70 -6.02
CA THR A 32 23.69 -9.53 -5.15
C THR A 32 23.13 -8.32 -5.90
N ARG A 33 23.32 -8.23 -7.24
CA ARG A 33 22.65 -7.26 -8.12
C ARG A 33 21.23 -7.68 -8.48
N LYS A 34 20.40 -8.00 -7.48
CA LYS A 34 18.95 -7.96 -7.73
C LYS A 34 18.57 -6.50 -8.00
N PRO A 35 17.96 -6.16 -9.15
CA PRO A 35 17.54 -4.79 -9.40
C PRO A 35 16.57 -4.37 -8.29
N LYS A 36 16.84 -3.23 -7.65
CA LYS A 36 15.87 -2.65 -6.72
C LYS A 36 14.58 -2.42 -7.50
N PRO A 37 13.41 -2.85 -6.99
CA PRO A 37 12.16 -2.68 -7.69
C PRO A 37 11.97 -1.18 -7.97
N LYS A 38 11.73 -0.86 -9.24
CA LYS A 38 11.68 0.52 -9.72
C LYS A 38 10.39 1.16 -9.19
N ALA A 39 10.51 2.20 -8.36
CA ALA A 39 9.35 2.95 -7.89
C ALA A 39 8.60 3.52 -9.10
N CYS A 40 7.30 3.24 -9.19
CA CYS A 40 6.52 3.58 -10.38
C CYS A 40 6.04 5.04 -10.39
N LEU A 41 5.85 5.62 -9.20
CA LEU A 41 5.35 6.98 -9.04
C LEU A 41 6.39 8.04 -9.42
N ASP A 42 5.93 9.18 -9.94
CA ASP A 42 6.72 10.36 -10.25
C ASP A 42 6.20 11.57 -9.45
N PRO A 43 7.05 12.26 -8.65
CA PRO A 43 6.60 13.36 -7.80
C PRO A 43 6.15 14.61 -8.56
N GLU A 44 6.65 14.79 -9.78
CA GLU A 44 6.49 16.01 -10.59
C GLU A 44 5.45 15.79 -11.68
N ASN A 45 5.51 14.65 -12.36
CA ASN A 45 4.69 14.34 -13.53
C ASN A 45 3.57 13.36 -13.24
N PHE A 46 2.48 13.46 -13.99
CA PHE A 46 1.43 12.44 -13.97
C PHE A 46 1.84 11.27 -14.86
N LYS A 47 1.61 10.06 -14.36
CA LYS A 47 1.77 8.80 -15.08
C LYS A 47 0.43 8.09 -15.17
N GLU A 48 0.16 7.51 -16.32
CA GLU A 48 -1.08 6.76 -16.57
C GLU A 48 -0.93 5.33 -16.08
N PHE A 49 -1.92 4.84 -15.34
CA PHE A 49 -2.00 3.45 -14.89
C PHE A 49 -3.32 2.83 -15.34
N LYS A 50 -3.25 1.64 -15.94
CA LYS A 50 -4.42 0.99 -16.51
C LYS A 50 -5.26 0.32 -15.44
N LEU A 51 -6.58 0.54 -15.46
CA LEU A 51 -7.55 -0.16 -14.65
C LEU A 51 -7.73 -1.58 -15.19
N VAL A 52 -7.30 -2.58 -14.42
CA VAL A 52 -7.43 -3.99 -14.81
C VAL A 52 -8.66 -4.66 -14.21
N LYS A 53 -9.15 -4.15 -13.08
CA LYS A 53 -10.33 -4.72 -12.44
C LYS A 53 -11.09 -3.71 -11.59
N ARG A 54 -12.41 -3.70 -11.74
CA ARG A 54 -13.34 -2.98 -10.87
C ARG A 54 -14.19 -3.99 -10.09
N THR A 55 -14.35 -3.77 -8.79
CA THR A 55 -15.15 -4.64 -7.92
C THR A 55 -16.05 -3.81 -7.04
N GLN A 56 -17.36 -3.93 -7.21
CA GLN A 56 -18.33 -3.24 -6.37
C GLN A 56 -18.33 -3.88 -4.97
N LEU A 57 -18.17 -3.06 -3.92
CA LEU A 57 -18.16 -3.51 -2.52
C LEU A 57 -19.47 -3.21 -1.79
N SER A 58 -20.08 -2.05 -2.07
CA SER A 58 -21.38 -1.62 -1.53
C SER A 58 -22.12 -0.76 -2.56
N HIS A 59 -23.27 -0.19 -2.23
CA HIS A 59 -24.03 0.68 -3.14
C HIS A 59 -23.25 1.93 -3.60
N ASN A 60 -22.32 2.43 -2.79
CA ASN A 60 -21.54 3.64 -3.08
C ASN A 60 -20.03 3.44 -2.97
N VAL A 61 -19.54 2.21 -2.82
CA VAL A 61 -18.10 1.91 -2.72
C VAL A 61 -17.70 0.89 -3.76
N ALA A 62 -16.62 1.19 -4.48
CA ALA A 62 -15.98 0.25 -5.38
C ALA A 62 -14.47 0.21 -5.13
N LYS A 63 -13.88 -0.95 -5.40
CA LYS A 63 -12.45 -1.19 -5.42
C LYS A 63 -11.96 -1.20 -6.86
N PHE A 64 -10.90 -0.46 -7.13
CA PHE A 64 -10.27 -0.31 -8.43
C PHE A 64 -8.84 -0.82 -8.33
N ARG A 65 -8.49 -1.82 -9.15
CA ARG A 65 -7.15 -2.39 -9.22
C ARG A 65 -6.46 -1.91 -10.49
N PHE A 66 -5.32 -1.27 -10.34
CA PHE A 66 -4.51 -0.76 -11.44
C PHE A 66 -3.23 -1.56 -11.57
N GLU A 67 -2.82 -1.90 -12.79
CA GLU A 67 -1.55 -2.57 -13.05
C GLU A 67 -0.38 -1.59 -13.03
N LEU A 68 0.76 -2.07 -12.53
CA LEU A 68 2.03 -1.38 -12.64
C LEU A 68 2.73 -1.78 -13.96
N PRO A 69 3.71 -0.98 -14.44
CA PRO A 69 4.38 -1.23 -15.73
C PRO A 69 4.99 -2.62 -15.89
N THR A 70 5.41 -3.25 -14.78
CA THR A 70 5.87 -4.65 -14.79
C THR A 70 5.29 -5.42 -13.60
N PRO A 71 5.16 -6.76 -13.71
CA PRO A 71 4.65 -7.61 -12.61
C PRO A 71 5.50 -7.54 -11.33
N ASP A 72 6.80 -7.28 -11.46
CA ASP A 72 7.73 -7.19 -10.32
C ASP A 72 7.90 -5.76 -9.79
N SER A 73 7.22 -4.78 -10.41
CA SER A 73 7.30 -3.39 -9.97
C SER A 73 6.52 -3.16 -8.68
N VAL A 74 6.96 -2.17 -7.89
CA VAL A 74 6.25 -1.69 -6.71
C VAL A 74 5.79 -0.26 -6.93
N LEU A 75 4.72 0.13 -6.25
CA LEU A 75 4.21 1.49 -6.35
C LEU A 75 5.26 2.51 -5.86
N GLY A 76 5.96 2.18 -4.76
CA GLY A 76 7.01 3.02 -4.18
C GLY A 76 6.44 4.22 -3.42
N LEU A 77 5.29 4.04 -2.78
CA LEU A 77 4.65 5.07 -1.96
C LEU A 77 5.10 4.90 -0.50
N PRO A 78 5.86 5.84 0.08
CA PRO A 78 6.27 5.76 1.47
C PRO A 78 5.05 5.70 2.40
N ILE A 79 5.15 4.91 3.47
CA ILE A 79 4.08 4.75 4.45
C ILE A 79 3.74 6.08 5.11
N GLY A 80 2.46 6.46 5.06
CA GLY A 80 1.98 7.73 5.58
C GLY A 80 1.85 8.84 4.53
N GLN A 81 2.28 8.58 3.28
CA GLN A 81 2.09 9.48 2.14
C GLN A 81 0.90 9.03 1.27
N HIS A 82 0.50 9.88 0.35
CA HIS A 82 -0.61 9.63 -0.57
C HIS A 82 -0.20 10.02 -2.01
N MET A 83 -1.03 9.65 -2.98
CA MET A 83 -0.86 10.02 -4.39
C MET A 83 -1.99 10.94 -4.85
N SER A 84 -1.71 11.79 -5.84
CA SER A 84 -2.69 12.67 -6.47
C SER A 84 -3.19 12.00 -7.73
N CYS A 85 -4.48 11.70 -7.78
CA CYS A 85 -5.14 11.20 -8.98
C CYS A 85 -5.80 12.36 -9.70
N ARG A 86 -5.67 12.41 -11.03
CA ARG A 86 -6.34 13.36 -11.91
C ARG A 86 -7.42 12.63 -12.71
N GLY A 87 -8.59 13.24 -12.79
CA GLY A 87 -9.73 12.72 -13.54
C GLY A 87 -10.55 13.85 -14.16
N LYS A 88 -11.69 13.48 -14.75
CA LYS A 88 -12.64 14.40 -15.38
C LYS A 88 -13.97 14.41 -14.65
N ASP A 89 -14.51 15.59 -14.37
CA ASP A 89 -15.84 15.70 -13.80
C ASP A 89 -16.95 15.60 -14.85
N SER A 90 -18.21 15.83 -14.45
CA SER A 90 -19.38 15.73 -15.31
C SER A 90 -19.44 16.79 -16.42
N VAL A 91 -18.63 17.84 -16.34
CA VAL A 91 -18.57 18.93 -17.33
C VAL A 91 -17.29 18.81 -18.18
N GLY A 92 -16.42 17.83 -17.90
CA GLY A 92 -15.16 17.60 -18.61
C GLY A 92 -13.97 18.39 -18.08
N GLU A 93 -14.11 19.08 -16.94
CA GLU A 93 -13.00 19.79 -16.31
C GLU A 93 -12.06 18.82 -15.58
N ASP A 94 -10.76 19.15 -15.56
CA ASP A 94 -9.78 18.37 -14.80
C ASP A 94 -9.97 18.58 -13.29
N VAL A 95 -10.09 17.48 -12.56
CA VAL A 95 -10.14 17.45 -11.10
C VAL A 95 -8.98 16.62 -10.57
N VAL A 96 -8.26 17.15 -9.58
CA VAL A 96 -7.16 16.46 -8.91
C VAL A 96 -7.49 16.26 -7.44
N LYS A 97 -7.41 15.02 -6.96
CA LYS A 97 -7.68 14.68 -5.56
C LYS A 97 -6.64 13.70 -5.00
N PRO A 98 -6.29 13.84 -3.71
CA PRO A 98 -5.41 12.89 -3.04
C PRO A 98 -6.15 11.58 -2.73
N TYR A 99 -5.46 10.45 -2.90
CA TYR A 99 -5.92 9.13 -2.52
C TYR A 99 -4.77 8.33 -1.93
N THR A 100 -5.08 7.50 -0.93
CA THR A 100 -4.13 6.55 -0.37
C THR A 100 -4.52 5.15 -0.81
N PRO A 101 -3.62 4.40 -1.47
CA PRO A 101 -3.88 3.03 -1.83
C PRO A 101 -3.96 2.14 -0.58
N THR A 102 -4.71 1.06 -0.72
CA THR A 102 -4.83 0.02 0.32
C THR A 102 -3.75 -1.06 0.20
N THR A 103 -2.95 -0.99 -0.86
CA THR A 103 -1.78 -1.83 -1.10
C THR A 103 -0.51 -1.23 -0.51
N LEU A 104 0.45 -2.08 -0.19
CA LEU A 104 1.79 -1.71 0.26
C LEU A 104 2.82 -2.15 -0.79
N ASP A 105 4.08 -1.78 -0.61
CA ASP A 105 5.18 -2.23 -1.49
C ASP A 105 5.43 -3.76 -1.40
N SER A 106 4.80 -4.45 -0.44
CA SER A 106 4.72 -5.91 -0.39
C SER A 106 3.79 -6.51 -1.45
N ASP A 107 2.83 -5.73 -1.97
CA ASP A 107 1.98 -6.11 -3.10
C ASP A 107 2.65 -5.67 -4.41
N VAL A 108 3.20 -6.63 -5.17
CA VAL A 108 3.91 -6.36 -6.43
C VAL A 108 2.97 -6.38 -7.64
N GLY A 109 3.28 -5.56 -8.64
CA GLY A 109 2.63 -5.57 -9.95
C GLY A 109 1.30 -4.84 -10.04
N TYR A 110 0.71 -4.39 -8.92
CA TYR A 110 -0.55 -3.63 -8.93
C TYR A 110 -0.69 -2.72 -7.71
N PHE A 111 -1.65 -1.80 -7.78
CA PHE A 111 -2.15 -1.10 -6.60
C PHE A 111 -3.67 -1.05 -6.59
N GLU A 112 -4.26 -0.94 -5.38
CA GLU A 112 -5.70 -0.89 -5.21
C GLU A 112 -6.17 0.39 -4.53
N LEU A 113 -7.15 1.04 -5.14
CA LEU A 113 -7.89 2.16 -4.58
C LEU A 113 -9.30 1.70 -4.17
N VAL A 114 -9.70 2.02 -2.94
CA VAL A 114 -11.07 1.84 -2.47
C VAL A 114 -11.73 3.21 -2.41
N ILE A 115 -12.68 3.46 -3.31
CA ILE A 115 -13.30 4.76 -3.50
C ILE A 115 -14.76 4.70 -3.09
N LYS A 116 -15.14 5.56 -2.13
CA LYS A 116 -16.55 5.89 -1.88
C LYS A 116 -16.98 6.99 -2.86
N MET A 117 -17.93 6.68 -3.72
CA MET A 117 -18.48 7.55 -4.74
C MET A 117 -19.66 8.33 -4.18
N TYR A 118 -19.49 9.65 -4.06
CA TYR A 118 -20.53 10.58 -3.65
C TYR A 118 -21.33 11.06 -4.88
N PRO A 119 -22.67 11.16 -4.82
CA PRO A 119 -23.49 11.55 -5.97
C PRO A 119 -23.05 12.85 -6.66
N GLN A 120 -22.74 13.87 -5.87
CA GLN A 120 -22.30 15.19 -6.32
C GLN A 120 -20.77 15.37 -6.31
N GLY A 121 -20.00 14.30 -6.17
CA GLY A 121 -18.54 14.39 -6.13
C GLY A 121 -17.94 14.50 -7.52
N ARG A 122 -17.21 15.58 -7.81
CA ARG A 122 -16.50 15.79 -9.10
C ARG A 122 -15.60 14.62 -9.47
N MET A 123 -14.74 14.18 -8.54
CA MET A 123 -13.86 13.02 -8.77
C MET A 123 -14.63 11.69 -8.69
N SER A 124 -15.74 11.64 -7.93
CA SER A 124 -16.62 10.46 -7.92
C SER A 124 -17.24 10.21 -9.29
N HIS A 125 -17.56 11.27 -10.04
CA HIS A 125 -18.03 11.15 -11.43
C HIS A 125 -17.01 10.40 -12.28
N HIS A 126 -15.74 10.82 -12.24
CA HIS A 126 -14.67 10.14 -12.97
C HIS A 126 -14.61 8.63 -12.66
N PHE A 127 -14.62 8.26 -11.38
CA PHE A 127 -14.58 6.85 -10.98
C PHE A 127 -15.86 6.06 -11.32
N ARG A 128 -17.02 6.73 -11.47
CA ARG A 128 -18.24 6.07 -11.94
C ARG A 128 -18.12 5.66 -13.40
N GLU A 129 -17.60 6.56 -14.23
CA GLU A 129 -17.43 6.35 -15.68
C GLU A 129 -16.25 5.43 -16.02
N LEU A 130 -15.25 5.32 -15.14
CA LEU A 130 -14.05 4.53 -15.39
C LEU A 130 -14.35 3.03 -15.58
N GLN A 131 -13.93 2.47 -16.71
CA GLN A 131 -14.13 1.08 -17.10
C GLN A 131 -12.79 0.31 -17.14
N GLU A 132 -12.88 -1.02 -17.04
CA GLU A 132 -11.71 -1.89 -17.18
C GLU A 132 -11.10 -1.70 -18.58
N GLY A 133 -9.80 -1.44 -18.63
CA GLY A 133 -9.09 -1.03 -19.85
C GLY A 133 -8.70 0.44 -19.89
N ASP A 134 -9.41 1.30 -19.15
CA ASP A 134 -9.12 2.73 -19.09
C ASP A 134 -7.88 3.04 -18.25
N TYR A 135 -7.42 4.29 -18.29
CA TYR A 135 -6.24 4.75 -17.58
C TYR A 135 -6.60 5.83 -16.55
N LEU A 136 -5.87 5.82 -15.43
CA LEU A 136 -5.91 6.84 -14.41
C LEU A 136 -4.57 7.56 -14.32
N ALA A 137 -4.61 8.89 -14.45
CA ALA A 137 -3.46 9.76 -14.28
C ALA A 137 -3.10 9.89 -12.78
N VAL A 138 -1.92 9.43 -12.38
CA VAL A 138 -1.46 9.45 -10.98
C VAL A 138 -0.10 10.15 -10.86
N LYS A 139 0.04 11.01 -9.86
CA LYS A 139 1.28 11.71 -9.48
C LYS A 139 1.59 11.46 -8.00
N GLY A 140 2.86 11.27 -7.66
CA GLY A 140 3.26 11.06 -6.26
C GLY A 140 4.69 10.57 -6.09
N PRO A 141 5.13 10.36 -4.85
CA PRO A 141 4.36 10.47 -3.63
C PRO A 141 4.22 11.93 -3.15
N LYS A 142 3.18 12.21 -2.35
CA LYS A 142 2.91 13.51 -1.74
C LYS A 142 2.59 13.32 -0.26
N GLY A 143 2.97 14.29 0.56
CA GLY A 143 2.76 14.29 2.01
C GLY A 143 4.06 14.43 2.77
N ARG A 144 3.97 15.04 3.96
CA ARG A 144 5.14 15.26 4.84
C ARG A 144 5.37 14.13 5.83
N PHE A 145 4.31 13.41 6.17
CA PHE A 145 4.38 12.33 7.14
C PHE A 145 5.05 11.11 6.51
N LYS A 146 6.04 10.56 7.21
CA LYS A 146 6.72 9.32 6.84
C LYS A 146 6.87 8.50 8.10
N TYR A 147 6.16 7.38 8.16
CA TYR A 147 6.22 6.48 9.30
C TYR A 147 7.59 5.77 9.36
N GLN A 148 8.14 5.64 10.57
CA GLN A 148 9.31 4.82 10.84
C GLN A 148 8.97 3.75 11.88
N PRO A 149 9.44 2.51 11.70
CA PRO A 149 9.17 1.44 12.65
C PRO A 149 9.64 1.78 14.07
N ASN A 150 8.85 1.42 15.08
CA ASN A 150 9.14 1.72 16.49
C ASN A 150 9.36 3.21 16.82
N GLN A 151 8.92 4.16 15.97
CA GLN A 151 9.05 5.59 16.25
C GLN A 151 8.25 6.00 17.51
N VAL A 152 7.18 5.28 17.82
CA VAL A 152 6.33 5.50 19.01
C VAL A 152 5.92 4.17 19.66
N LYS A 153 5.63 4.19 20.96
CA LYS A 153 5.12 3.02 21.69
C LYS A 153 3.68 2.66 21.29
N THR A 154 2.84 3.69 21.14
CA THR A 154 1.42 3.53 20.81
C THR A 154 1.02 4.57 19.76
N PHE A 155 0.30 4.14 18.73
CA PHE A 155 -0.19 4.93 17.62
C PHE A 155 -1.72 4.99 17.69
N GLY A 156 -2.25 6.14 18.08
CA GLY A 156 -3.70 6.40 18.10
C GLY A 156 -4.18 6.89 16.74
N MET A 157 -5.22 6.27 16.20
CA MET A 157 -5.82 6.59 14.92
C MET A 157 -7.31 6.89 15.09
N LEU A 158 -7.76 7.98 14.48
CA LEU A 158 -9.17 8.36 14.39
C LEU A 158 -9.52 8.44 12.91
N ALA A 159 -10.51 7.66 12.47
CA ALA A 159 -10.95 7.66 11.09
C ALA A 159 -12.47 7.73 10.99
N GLY A 160 -12.95 8.31 9.89
CA GLY A 160 -14.35 8.23 9.51
C GLY A 160 -14.51 8.12 8.00
N GLY A 161 -15.46 7.30 7.55
CA GLY A 161 -15.69 7.07 6.12
C GLY A 161 -14.42 6.63 5.37
N THR A 162 -14.07 7.31 4.27
CA THR A 162 -12.88 6.99 3.44
C THR A 162 -11.54 7.34 4.10
N GLY A 163 -11.55 8.12 5.19
CA GLY A 163 -10.37 8.48 5.97
C GLY A 163 -9.67 7.29 6.64
N ILE A 164 -10.26 6.10 6.58
CA ILE A 164 -9.64 4.85 7.03
C ILE A 164 -8.45 4.42 6.17
N THR A 165 -8.40 4.79 4.89
CA THR A 165 -7.37 4.32 3.96
C THR A 165 -5.92 4.67 4.37
N PRO A 166 -5.58 5.92 4.78
CA PRO A 166 -4.24 6.21 5.32
C PRO A 166 -3.96 5.51 6.64
N MET A 167 -4.97 5.37 7.51
CA MET A 167 -4.82 4.67 8.79
C MET A 167 -4.54 3.18 8.57
N PHE A 168 -5.27 2.57 7.64
CA PHE A 168 -5.07 1.18 7.22
C PHE A 168 -3.68 0.96 6.63
N GLN A 169 -3.17 1.88 5.81
CA GLN A 169 -1.83 1.79 5.25
C GLN A 169 -0.75 1.74 6.34
N VAL A 170 -0.82 2.64 7.33
CA VAL A 170 0.14 2.67 8.45
C VAL A 170 -0.02 1.44 9.32
N ALA A 171 -1.25 1.08 9.72
CA ALA A 171 -1.50 -0.09 10.54
C ALA A 171 -0.99 -1.37 9.88
N ARG A 172 -1.30 -1.58 8.59
CA ARG A 172 -0.82 -2.74 7.84
C ARG A 172 0.71 -2.80 7.78
N ALA A 173 1.38 -1.66 7.59
CA ALA A 173 2.85 -1.60 7.56
C ALA A 173 3.50 -1.97 8.91
N ILE A 174 2.91 -1.53 10.03
CA ILE A 174 3.35 -1.93 11.38
C ILE A 174 3.20 -3.44 11.55
N MET A 175 2.07 -3.98 11.10
CA MET A 175 1.72 -5.38 11.30
C MET A 175 2.50 -6.36 10.41
N GLU A 176 2.80 -5.99 9.17
CA GLU A 176 3.63 -6.80 8.28
C GLU A 176 5.11 -6.82 8.70
N ASN A 177 5.54 -5.91 9.58
CA ASN A 177 6.91 -5.85 10.07
C ASN A 177 7.03 -6.50 11.47
N PRO A 178 7.57 -7.72 11.59
CA PRO A 178 7.69 -8.40 12.88
C PRO A 178 8.69 -7.73 13.84
N LYS A 179 9.51 -6.80 13.36
CA LYS A 179 10.42 -6.00 14.19
C LYS A 179 9.75 -4.77 14.79
N ASP A 180 8.54 -4.44 14.34
CA ASP A 180 7.78 -3.30 14.83
C ASP A 180 6.92 -3.72 16.02
N LYS A 181 7.15 -3.07 17.16
CA LYS A 181 6.45 -3.34 18.42
C LYS A 181 5.45 -2.21 18.75
N THR A 182 5.19 -1.30 17.81
CA THR A 182 4.22 -0.23 18.01
C THR A 182 2.80 -0.82 18.18
N ASN A 183 2.15 -0.47 19.29
CA ASN A 183 0.73 -0.75 19.49
C ASN A 183 -0.12 0.22 18.67
N VAL A 184 -1.20 -0.24 18.05
CA VAL A 184 -2.12 0.58 17.26
C VAL A 184 -3.49 0.53 17.92
N SER A 185 -4.06 1.72 18.14
CA SER A 185 -5.42 1.88 18.61
C SER A 185 -6.20 2.68 17.58
N LEU A 186 -7.24 2.09 16.99
CA LEU A 186 -8.06 2.73 15.95
C LEU A 186 -9.48 2.93 16.44
N ILE A 187 -9.99 4.15 16.36
CA ILE A 187 -11.41 4.46 16.47
C ILE A 187 -11.91 4.76 15.07
N TYR A 188 -12.84 3.94 14.58
CA TYR A 188 -13.42 4.11 13.25
C TYR A 188 -14.91 4.38 13.33
N ALA A 189 -15.32 5.57 12.87
CA ALA A 189 -16.69 6.07 12.98
C ALA A 189 -17.40 6.15 11.62
N ASN A 190 -18.57 5.52 11.50
CA ASN A 190 -19.40 5.55 10.29
C ASN A 190 -20.87 5.79 10.65
N VAL A 191 -21.66 6.22 9.67
CA VAL A 191 -23.10 6.44 9.84
C VAL A 191 -23.81 5.09 9.96
N THR A 192 -23.66 4.24 8.94
CA THR A 192 -24.24 2.90 8.93
C THR A 192 -23.16 1.83 9.06
N PHE A 193 -23.58 0.64 9.50
CA PHE A 193 -22.70 -0.52 9.59
C PHE A 193 -22.21 -1.01 8.22
N GLU A 194 -23.04 -0.85 7.19
CA GLU A 194 -22.71 -1.19 5.80
C GLU A 194 -21.65 -0.25 5.21
N ASP A 195 -21.51 0.96 5.76
CA ASP A 195 -20.50 1.93 5.34
C ASP A 195 -19.09 1.61 5.89
N ILE A 196 -18.94 0.60 6.76
CA ILE A 196 -17.64 0.21 7.33
C ILE A 196 -16.78 -0.41 6.21
N LEU A 197 -15.91 0.44 5.65
CA LEU A 197 -14.95 0.04 4.63
C LEU A 197 -13.93 -0.95 5.21
N LEU A 198 -13.50 -1.92 4.38
CA LEU A 198 -12.43 -2.87 4.68
C LEU A 198 -12.65 -3.76 5.92
N LYS A 199 -13.89 -3.91 6.39
CA LYS A 199 -14.23 -4.65 7.62
C LYS A 199 -13.52 -6.00 7.76
N VAL A 200 -13.57 -6.84 6.73
CA VAL A 200 -12.93 -8.17 6.74
C VAL A 200 -11.40 -8.08 6.86
N ARG A 201 -10.74 -7.17 6.14
CA ARG A 201 -9.27 -7.01 6.20
C ARG A 201 -8.82 -6.42 7.53
N LEU A 202 -9.57 -5.47 8.10
CA LEU A 202 -9.28 -4.86 9.40
C LEU A 202 -9.41 -5.87 10.54
N SER A 203 -10.50 -6.65 10.56
CA SER A 203 -10.73 -7.67 11.59
C SER A 203 -9.67 -8.78 11.57
N PHE A 204 -9.27 -9.25 10.38
CA PHE A 204 -8.26 -10.30 10.27
C PHE A 204 -6.87 -9.82 10.70
N SER A 205 -6.50 -8.59 10.33
CA SER A 205 -5.20 -8.04 10.66
C SER A 205 -5.07 -7.88 12.18
N LEU A 206 -5.95 -7.11 12.83
CA LEU A 206 -5.69 -6.53 14.16
C LEU A 206 -6.06 -7.41 15.37
N SER A 207 -6.25 -8.71 15.18
CA SER A 207 -6.81 -9.61 16.20
C SER A 207 -5.88 -9.95 17.38
N PHE A 208 -4.57 -9.70 17.32
CA PHE A 208 -3.61 -10.33 18.24
C PHE A 208 -2.94 -9.43 19.29
N SER A 209 -3.01 -8.09 19.21
CA SER A 209 -2.52 -7.18 20.28
C SER A 209 -3.05 -5.74 20.19
N HIS A 210 -3.98 -5.45 19.28
CA HIS A 210 -4.31 -4.10 18.86
C HIS A 210 -5.79 -3.82 19.09
N HIS A 211 -6.12 -2.65 19.66
CA HIS A 211 -7.50 -2.32 20.02
C HIS A 211 -8.17 -1.55 18.88
N ILE A 212 -9.21 -2.12 18.26
CA ILE A 212 -10.12 -1.34 17.40
C ILE A 212 -11.46 -1.16 18.09
N MET A 213 -11.90 0.08 18.12
CA MET A 213 -13.26 0.46 18.48
C MET A 213 -13.98 0.94 17.21
N PHE A 214 -15.03 0.21 16.82
CA PHE A 214 -15.94 0.67 15.78
C PHE A 214 -17.08 1.43 16.43
N VAL A 215 -17.39 2.62 15.91
CA VAL A 215 -18.49 3.46 16.37
C VAL A 215 -19.44 3.66 15.19
N SER A 216 -20.65 3.10 15.26
CA SER A 216 -21.70 3.39 14.27
C SER A 216 -22.70 4.36 14.89
N LEU A 217 -22.93 5.50 14.23
CA LEU A 217 -23.90 6.51 14.61
C LEU A 217 -25.12 6.41 13.67
N SER A 218 -26.08 5.54 14.00
CA SER A 218 -27.37 5.47 13.28
C SER A 218 -28.46 6.11 14.12
N GLU A 219 -29.28 6.97 13.50
CA GLU A 219 -30.49 7.64 14.02
C GLU A 219 -30.95 7.21 15.43
N GLY A 220 -30.34 7.77 16.47
CA GLY A 220 -30.75 7.59 17.87
C GLY A 220 -29.97 6.57 18.71
N ALA A 221 -29.18 5.67 18.13
CA ALA A 221 -28.39 4.66 18.85
C ALA A 221 -26.89 4.76 18.53
N CYS A 222 -26.05 4.83 19.57
CA CYS A 222 -24.60 4.71 19.43
C CYS A 222 -24.23 3.23 19.58
N LEU A 223 -23.97 2.55 18.46
CA LEU A 223 -23.48 1.18 18.50
C LEU A 223 -21.96 1.21 18.64
N VAL A 224 -21.45 0.87 19.83
CA VAL A 224 -20.02 0.69 20.06
C VAL A 224 -19.71 -0.79 19.91
N CYS A 225 -18.97 -1.14 18.87
CA CYS A 225 -18.55 -2.52 18.64
C CYS A 225 -17.05 -2.63 18.87
N THR A 226 -16.66 -3.28 19.97
CA THR A 226 -15.27 -3.67 20.22
C THR A 226 -15.00 -5.05 19.65
N ILE A 227 -13.80 -5.28 19.11
CA ILE A 227 -13.40 -6.61 18.60
C ILE A 227 -13.45 -7.69 19.71
N SER A 228 -13.36 -7.28 20.98
CA SER A 228 -13.49 -8.14 22.16
C SER A 228 -14.92 -8.47 22.59
N GLY A 229 -15.95 -8.01 21.87
CA GLY A 229 -17.36 -8.29 22.16
C GLY A 229 -18.29 -7.12 21.81
N PHE A 230 -19.55 -7.44 21.49
CA PHE A 230 -20.61 -6.46 21.30
C PHE A 230 -20.99 -5.86 22.67
N SER A 231 -20.86 -4.54 22.84
CA SER A 231 -21.46 -3.84 23.97
C SER A 231 -22.44 -2.80 23.44
N PHE A 232 -23.73 -3.08 23.59
CA PHE A 232 -24.79 -2.18 23.14
C PHE A 232 -24.89 -1.01 24.13
N CYS A 233 -24.33 0.15 23.78
CA CYS A 233 -24.48 1.35 24.61
C CYS A 233 -25.85 1.99 24.32
N ARG A 234 -26.91 1.55 25.03
CA ARG A 234 -28.18 2.28 25.03
C ARG A 234 -27.94 3.67 25.64
N LYS A 235 -28.35 4.72 24.94
CA LYS A 235 -28.46 6.06 25.53
C LYS A 235 -29.46 5.98 26.70
N SER A 236 -29.03 6.44 27.88
CA SER A 236 -29.92 6.82 28.97
C SER A 236 -30.69 8.10 28.62
#